data_AF-Q0CZY1-F1
#
_entry.id   AF-Q0CZY1-F1
#
_cell.length_a   1.000
_cell.length_b   1.000
_cell.length_c   1.000
_cell.angle_alpha   90.00
_cell.angle_beta   90.00
_cell.angle_gamma   90.00
#
_symmetry.space_group_name_H-M   'P 1'
#
loop_
_entity.id
_entity.type
_entity.pdbx_description
1 polymer ?
#
loop_
_entity_poly.entity_id
_entity_poly.type
_entity_poly.pdbx_seq_one_letter_code
_entity_poly.pdbx_strand_id
1 'polypeptide(L)'
;MTKAGLLELPPGAQLLYLAEGGANVIYRIVTTSSSPLSGTRKESLAVSSSVQGSVDPYVVPTQLKGKLLRLRKEAKSSIPYQEIARNFDQTIRPLFNPDELIDQELVSLPKGLVSRCNDQLRAAELNGRRPKRRQGVYLSVTEPFGLLITDMTPFGNPDAIVAELKPKWLLQSPTAPANARRCRTCALREMKNHEARLAGKPEDRSFCPLDLPSDKFENVLRAVRFVKGCKDHGRLARVLYRNNTVQKLLTHQKVKRDVGLNGPPAQSREKSLAMTLRDCTMFIKMPRDESSPVEIRFGDLDLKTGAGGKAQYWLDLEKRLISEGWYLGAKNNSHPSECALQGPRGHLQPSI
;
A
#
# COMPACT_ATOMS: atom_id res chain seq x y z
N MET A 1 -7.38 25.46 8.16
CA MET A 1 -6.84 24.43 9.08
C MET A 1 -7.89 23.35 9.21
N THR A 2 -7.56 22.10 8.90
CA THR A 2 -8.47 20.95 9.11
C THR A 2 -8.65 20.80 10.62
N LYS A 3 -9.82 21.17 11.14
CA LYS A 3 -10.14 21.03 12.56
C LYS A 3 -10.25 19.53 12.86
N ALA A 4 -9.40 19.01 13.75
CA ALA A 4 -9.47 17.60 14.12
C ALA A 4 -10.81 17.30 14.79
N GLY A 5 -11.50 16.26 14.31
CA GLY A 5 -12.64 15.71 15.03
C GLY A 5 -12.17 15.03 16.31
N LEU A 6 -13.03 14.94 17.33
CA LEU A 6 -12.74 14.05 18.46
C LEU A 6 -13.07 12.62 18.03
N LEU A 7 -12.15 11.66 18.23
CA LEU A 7 -12.50 10.25 18.07
C LEU A 7 -13.31 9.80 19.28
N GLU A 8 -14.63 9.82 19.14
CA GLU A 8 -15.53 9.24 20.13
C GLU A 8 -15.64 7.73 19.87
N LEU A 9 -15.01 6.95 20.74
CA LEU A 9 -15.18 5.50 20.74
C LEU A 9 -16.44 5.15 21.52
N PRO A 10 -17.38 4.38 20.93
CA PRO A 10 -18.53 3.88 21.66
C PRO A 10 -18.12 3.09 22.91
N PRO A 11 -18.95 3.07 23.96
CA PRO A 11 -18.75 2.18 25.11
C PRO A 11 -18.56 0.73 24.63
N GLY A 12 -17.52 0.07 25.16
CA GLY A 12 -17.18 -1.31 24.77
C GLY A 12 -16.47 -1.45 23.41
N ALA A 13 -16.11 -0.35 22.74
CA ALA A 13 -15.34 -0.41 21.50
C ALA A 13 -13.94 -1.03 21.73
N GLN A 14 -13.55 -1.89 20.81
CA GLN A 14 -12.27 -2.59 20.76
C GLN A 14 -11.55 -2.26 19.45
N LEU A 15 -10.22 -2.30 19.49
CA LEU A 15 -9.37 -2.15 18.32
C LEU A 15 -8.80 -3.51 17.91
N LEU A 16 -9.24 -4.03 16.77
CA LEU A 16 -8.72 -5.25 16.18
C LEU A 16 -7.54 -4.92 15.27
N TYR A 17 -6.37 -5.48 15.56
CA TYR A 17 -5.19 -5.35 14.70
C TYR A 17 -5.47 -5.97 13.32
N LEU A 18 -5.25 -5.22 12.24
CA LEU A 18 -5.41 -5.72 10.87
C LEU A 18 -4.07 -5.90 10.16
N ALA A 19 -3.25 -4.86 10.16
CA ALA A 19 -2.00 -4.83 9.40
C ALA A 19 -1.01 -3.80 9.96
N GLU A 20 0.27 -3.95 9.62
CA GLU A 20 1.26 -2.93 9.95
C GLU A 20 2.34 -2.73 8.86
N GLY A 21 2.62 -1.46 8.60
CA GLY A 21 3.69 -0.98 7.75
C GLY A 21 4.98 -0.71 8.52
N GLY A 22 5.94 -0.05 7.86
CA GLY A 22 7.15 0.43 8.54
C GLY A 22 6.88 1.57 9.53
N ALA A 23 5.88 2.41 9.25
CA ALA A 23 5.61 3.64 10.02
C ALA A 23 4.25 3.65 10.75
N ASN A 24 3.35 2.71 10.47
CA ASN A 24 1.99 2.75 10.99
C ASN A 24 1.46 1.35 11.31
N VAL A 25 0.44 1.30 12.17
CA VAL A 25 -0.40 0.12 12.43
C VAL A 25 -1.84 0.49 12.11
N ILE A 26 -2.58 -0.44 11.50
CA ILE A 26 -3.97 -0.27 11.09
C ILE A 26 -4.86 -1.17 11.94
N TYR A 27 -5.92 -0.59 12.47
CA TYR A 27 -6.90 -1.25 13.33
C TYR A 27 -8.32 -1.11 12.75
N ARG A 28 -9.16 -2.12 12.98
CA ARG A 28 -10.61 -1.98 12.86
C ARG A 28 -11.20 -1.62 14.22
N ILE A 29 -12.14 -0.68 14.24
CA ILE A 29 -12.90 -0.34 15.44
C ILE A 29 -14.18 -1.19 15.43
N VAL A 30 -14.39 -1.99 16.48
CA VAL A 30 -15.56 -2.87 16.61
C VAL A 30 -16.16 -2.80 18.00
N THR A 31 -17.41 -3.21 18.15
CA THR A 31 -18.09 -3.45 19.43
C THR A 31 -18.61 -4.89 19.46
N THR A 32 -18.77 -5.47 20.64
CA THR A 32 -19.43 -6.78 20.78
C THR A 32 -20.91 -6.65 20.47
N SER A 33 -21.47 -7.52 19.62
CA SER A 33 -22.93 -7.58 19.47
C SER A 33 -23.53 -8.10 20.77
N SER A 34 -24.23 -7.24 21.53
CA SER A 34 -25.09 -7.70 22.61
C SER A 34 -26.32 -8.36 21.98
N SER A 35 -26.32 -9.69 21.82
CA SER A 35 -27.59 -10.41 21.70
C SER A 35 -28.31 -10.30 23.04
N PRO A 36 -29.55 -9.78 23.12
CA PRO A 36 -30.30 -9.80 24.35
C PRO A 36 -30.87 -11.22 24.52
N LEU A 37 -30.20 -12.06 25.30
CA LEU A 37 -30.83 -13.28 25.84
C LEU A 37 -30.66 -13.33 27.35
N SER A 38 -31.72 -12.83 27.98
CA SER A 38 -32.32 -13.32 29.21
C SER A 38 -31.93 -14.75 29.62
N GLY A 39 -31.61 -14.92 30.91
CA GLY A 39 -32.08 -16.07 31.69
C GLY A 39 -31.23 -17.35 31.71
N THR A 40 -30.43 -17.49 32.78
CA THR A 40 -30.20 -18.72 33.56
C THR A 40 -30.00 -20.10 32.89
N ARG A 41 -28.77 -20.60 33.09
CA ARG A 41 -28.34 -21.92 33.59
C ARG A 41 -28.09 -23.11 32.62
N LYS A 42 -26.84 -23.61 32.80
CA LYS A 42 -26.33 -24.99 32.97
C LYS A 42 -25.63 -25.67 31.78
N GLU A 43 -24.51 -26.27 32.16
CA GLU A 43 -23.48 -26.99 31.41
C GLU A 43 -24.00 -28.22 30.66
N SER A 44 -23.39 -28.55 29.51
CA SER A 44 -22.66 -29.82 29.29
C SER A 44 -22.19 -29.97 27.84
N LEU A 45 -21.08 -30.70 27.70
CA LEU A 45 -20.31 -30.97 26.48
C LEU A 45 -21.06 -31.84 25.45
N ALA A 46 -20.91 -31.51 24.16
CA ALA A 46 -20.73 -32.49 23.10
C ALA A 46 -20.10 -31.85 21.84
N VAL A 47 -19.00 -32.45 21.40
CA VAL A 47 -18.33 -32.17 20.12
C VAL A 47 -19.20 -32.71 18.99
N SER A 48 -19.56 -31.87 18.02
CA SER A 48 -19.94 -32.33 16.68
C SER A 48 -19.65 -31.26 15.64
N SER A 49 -18.87 -31.70 14.66
CA SER A 49 -18.36 -31.01 13.50
C SER A 49 -19.46 -30.55 12.54
N SER A 50 -19.59 -29.23 12.36
CA SER A 50 -20.06 -28.60 11.12
C SER A 50 -19.93 -27.07 11.25
N VAL A 51 -18.83 -26.49 10.77
CA VAL A 51 -18.68 -25.02 10.78
C VAL A 51 -19.37 -24.44 9.55
N GLN A 52 -20.69 -24.29 9.69
CA GLN A 52 -21.48 -23.27 9.01
C GLN A 52 -21.02 -21.87 9.51
N GLY A 53 -21.14 -20.88 8.63
CA GLY A 53 -20.55 -19.54 8.76
C GLY A 53 -20.63 -18.92 10.16
N SER A 54 -19.47 -18.68 10.77
CA SER A 54 -19.36 -17.91 11.99
C SER A 54 -19.67 -16.44 11.68
N VAL A 55 -20.83 -15.97 12.11
CA VAL A 55 -21.10 -14.53 12.21
C VAL A 55 -20.07 -13.99 13.21
N ASP A 56 -19.18 -13.12 12.74
CA ASP A 56 -18.16 -12.47 13.57
C ASP A 56 -18.90 -11.78 14.74
N PRO A 57 -18.59 -12.05 16.03
CA PRO A 57 -19.32 -11.48 17.18
C PRO A 57 -19.12 -9.95 17.34
N TYR A 58 -18.44 -9.35 16.37
CA TYR A 58 -18.00 -7.98 16.33
C TYR A 58 -18.77 -7.21 15.26
N VAL A 59 -19.36 -6.10 15.66
CA VAL A 59 -20.07 -5.16 14.78
C VAL A 59 -19.28 -3.88 14.69
N VAL A 60 -19.17 -3.31 13.49
CA VAL A 60 -18.57 -1.97 13.32
C VAL A 60 -19.64 -0.91 13.64
N PRO A 61 -19.38 0.05 14.54
CA PRO A 61 -20.32 1.12 14.84
C PRO A 61 -20.73 1.89 13.59
N THR A 62 -22.01 2.26 13.48
CA THR A 62 -22.59 2.89 12.27
C THR A 62 -21.80 4.09 11.78
N GLN A 63 -21.37 4.97 12.70
CA GLN A 63 -20.60 6.18 12.39
C GLN A 63 -19.14 5.91 11.95
N LEU A 64 -18.66 4.68 12.14
CA LEU A 64 -17.32 4.22 11.75
C LEU A 64 -17.37 3.21 10.60
N LYS A 65 -18.55 2.95 10.03
CA LYS A 65 -18.71 2.05 8.89
C LYS A 65 -17.86 2.56 7.72
N GLY A 66 -17.08 1.66 7.13
CA GLY A 66 -16.17 1.99 6.03
C GLY A 66 -14.91 2.74 6.46
N LYS A 67 -14.61 2.81 7.77
CA LYS A 67 -13.39 3.45 8.30
C LYS A 67 -12.52 2.47 9.08
N LEU A 68 -11.21 2.63 8.95
CA LEU A 68 -10.18 1.98 9.78
C LEU A 68 -9.41 3.05 10.56
N LEU A 69 -8.85 2.68 11.70
CA LEU A 69 -7.99 3.56 12.48
C LEU A 69 -6.52 3.28 12.17
N ARG A 70 -5.83 4.30 11.69
CA ARG A 70 -4.39 4.29 11.43
C ARG A 70 -3.66 5.02 12.57
N LEU A 71 -2.73 4.32 13.22
CA LEU A 71 -1.91 4.83 14.33
C LEU A 71 -0.41 4.83 13.97
N ARG A 72 0.29 5.86 14.44
CA ARG A 72 1.69 6.12 14.08
C ARG A 72 2.65 5.35 14.98
N LYS A 73 3.69 4.76 14.38
CA LYS A 73 4.83 4.19 15.10
C LYS A 73 5.80 5.27 15.58
N GLU A 74 6.48 4.99 16.66
CA GLU A 74 7.58 5.82 17.16
C GLU A 74 8.77 5.73 16.21
N ALA A 75 9.27 6.88 15.77
CA ALA A 75 10.45 6.96 14.89
C ALA A 75 11.09 8.35 14.99
N LYS A 76 12.44 8.38 14.99
CA LYS A 76 13.25 9.61 15.15
C LYS A 76 12.97 10.69 14.10
N SER A 77 12.51 10.32 12.91
CA SER A 77 12.19 11.23 11.80
C SER A 77 10.71 11.16 11.40
N SER A 78 9.85 10.85 12.37
CA SER A 78 8.40 10.81 12.15
C SER A 78 7.82 12.21 11.95
N ILE A 79 6.89 12.31 10.99
CA ILE A 79 6.13 13.54 10.75
C ILE A 79 4.83 13.42 11.57
N PRO A 80 4.44 14.45 12.35
CA PRO A 80 3.20 14.44 13.10
C PRO A 80 1.96 14.28 12.20
N TYR A 81 0.89 13.66 12.71
CA TYR A 81 -0.31 13.43 11.90
C TYR A 81 -1.05 14.72 11.49
N GLN A 82 -0.99 15.77 12.30
CA GLN A 82 -1.50 17.10 11.88
C GLN A 82 -0.84 17.59 10.60
N GLU A 83 0.47 17.37 10.48
CA GLU A 83 1.22 17.76 9.30
C GLU A 83 0.94 16.81 8.13
N ILE A 84 0.84 15.50 8.36
CA ILE A 84 0.43 14.52 7.33
C ILE A 84 -0.95 14.86 6.76
N ALA A 85 -1.95 15.11 7.62
CA ALA A 85 -3.31 15.47 7.20
C ALA A 85 -3.33 16.77 6.40
N ARG A 86 -2.68 17.83 6.89
CA ARG A 86 -2.57 19.11 6.18
C ARG A 86 -1.90 18.95 4.81
N ASN A 87 -0.79 18.20 4.72
CA ASN A 87 -0.13 17.95 3.43
C ASN A 87 -1.04 17.20 2.47
N PHE A 88 -1.77 16.19 2.96
CA PHE A 88 -2.69 15.43 2.14
C PHE A 88 -3.80 16.33 1.60
N ASP A 89 -4.41 17.14 2.45
CA ASP A 89 -5.49 18.06 2.07
C ASP A 89 -5.03 19.10 1.05
N GLN A 90 -3.82 19.66 1.22
CA GLN A 90 -3.31 20.73 0.38
C GLN A 90 -2.61 20.25 -0.89
N THR A 91 -2.03 19.05 -0.86
CA THR A 91 -1.12 18.57 -1.94
C THR A 91 -1.66 17.34 -2.67
N ILE A 92 -2.35 16.44 -1.98
CA ILE A 92 -2.79 15.16 -2.54
C ILE A 92 -4.25 15.23 -3.00
N ARG A 93 -5.16 15.69 -2.14
CA ARG A 93 -6.59 15.79 -2.47
C ARG A 93 -6.86 16.55 -3.77
N PRO A 94 -6.19 17.67 -4.10
CA PRO A 94 -6.47 18.38 -5.35
C PRO A 94 -6.08 17.61 -6.62
N LEU A 95 -5.30 16.52 -6.50
CA LEU A 95 -4.79 15.77 -7.66
C LEU A 95 -5.77 14.68 -8.12
N PHE A 96 -6.70 14.25 -7.28
CA PHE A 96 -7.56 13.09 -7.52
C PHE A 96 -8.99 13.38 -7.07
N ASN A 97 -9.94 12.63 -7.60
CA ASN A 97 -11.30 12.69 -7.09
C ASN A 97 -11.36 11.99 -5.71
N PRO A 98 -12.31 12.36 -4.83
CA PRO A 98 -12.41 11.77 -3.49
C PRO A 98 -12.56 10.24 -3.48
N ASP A 99 -13.23 9.67 -4.48
CA ASP A 99 -13.46 8.24 -4.67
C ASP A 99 -12.23 7.50 -5.21
N GLU A 100 -11.19 8.21 -5.67
CA GLU A 100 -9.92 7.65 -6.12
C GLU A 100 -8.86 7.58 -5.01
N LEU A 101 -9.18 8.05 -3.80
CA LEU A 101 -8.28 8.10 -2.66
C LEU A 101 -8.78 7.21 -1.53
N ILE A 102 -7.84 6.52 -0.86
CA ILE A 102 -8.06 6.13 0.54
C ILE A 102 -8.05 7.44 1.30
N ASP A 103 -9.24 7.93 1.58
CA ASP A 103 -9.39 9.20 2.25
C ASP A 103 -8.90 9.08 3.70
N GLN A 104 -8.49 10.20 4.28
CA GLN A 104 -8.01 10.26 5.65
C GLN A 104 -8.54 11.49 6.39
N GLU A 105 -9.04 11.25 7.60
CA GLU A 105 -9.56 12.26 8.51
C GLU A 105 -8.75 12.28 9.79
N LEU A 106 -8.30 13.47 10.20
CA LEU A 106 -7.55 13.65 11.43
C LEU A 106 -8.49 13.61 12.64
N VAL A 107 -8.18 12.75 13.61
CA VAL A 107 -8.95 12.61 14.85
C VAL A 107 -8.09 12.66 16.08
N SER A 108 -8.56 13.33 17.13
CA SER A 108 -7.93 13.33 18.47
C SER A 108 -8.20 11.99 19.16
N LEU A 109 -7.16 11.37 19.73
CA LEU A 109 -7.26 10.06 20.37
C LEU A 109 -7.66 10.17 21.85
N PRO A 110 -8.49 9.24 22.36
CA PRO A 110 -8.72 9.08 23.78
C PRO A 110 -7.42 8.84 24.56
N LYS A 111 -7.33 9.43 25.76
CA LYS A 111 -6.18 9.21 26.65
C LYS A 111 -5.96 7.71 26.93
N GLY A 112 -4.70 7.30 26.88
CA GLY A 112 -4.29 5.92 27.14
C GLY A 112 -4.62 4.90 26.05
N LEU A 113 -5.32 5.28 24.97
CA LEU A 113 -5.63 4.35 23.86
C LEU A 113 -4.36 3.76 23.26
N VAL A 114 -3.38 4.62 22.94
CA VAL A 114 -2.12 4.20 22.32
C VAL A 114 -1.33 3.27 23.25
N SER A 115 -1.32 3.55 24.56
CA SER A 115 -0.66 2.68 25.54
C SER A 115 -1.27 1.28 25.55
N ARG A 116 -2.61 1.16 25.57
CA ARG A 116 -3.30 -0.14 25.48
C ARG A 116 -3.00 -0.88 24.18
N CYS A 117 -2.96 -0.18 23.05
CA CYS A 117 -2.56 -0.77 21.78
C CYS A 117 -1.12 -1.29 21.81
N ASN A 118 -0.19 -0.58 22.47
CA ASN A 118 1.17 -1.05 22.66
C ASN A 118 1.25 -2.30 23.54
N ASP A 119 0.42 -2.41 24.57
CA ASP A 119 0.34 -3.63 25.39
C ASP A 119 -0.16 -4.82 24.58
N GLN A 120 -1.16 -4.62 23.71
CA GLN A 120 -1.61 -5.64 22.76
C GLN A 120 -0.51 -6.05 21.78
N LEU A 121 0.28 -5.10 21.25
CA LEU A 121 1.40 -5.39 20.37
C LEU A 121 2.48 -6.21 21.08
N ARG A 122 2.80 -5.90 22.34
CA ARG A 122 3.74 -6.68 23.16
C ARG A 122 3.22 -8.09 23.42
N ALA A 123 1.95 -8.24 23.77
CA ALA A 123 1.33 -9.55 23.96
C ALA A 123 1.35 -10.37 22.66
N ALA A 124 1.08 -9.74 21.52
CA ALA A 124 1.16 -10.36 20.19
C ALA A 124 2.60 -10.76 19.79
N GLU A 125 3.59 -10.02 20.28
CA GLU A 125 5.01 -10.33 20.08
C GLU A 125 5.43 -11.55 20.90
N LEU A 126 5.06 -11.59 22.18
CA LEU A 126 5.34 -12.71 23.09
C LEU A 126 4.69 -14.03 22.64
N ASN A 127 3.48 -13.99 22.10
CA ASN A 127 2.77 -15.18 21.63
C ASN A 127 3.03 -15.51 20.15
N GLY A 128 3.97 -14.83 19.49
CA GLY A 128 4.36 -15.10 18.11
C GLY A 128 3.35 -14.68 17.03
N ARG A 129 2.24 -14.00 17.37
CA ARG A 129 1.25 -13.52 16.40
C ARG A 129 1.72 -12.29 15.63
N ARG A 130 2.66 -11.52 16.19
CA ARG A 130 3.24 -10.35 15.52
C ARG A 130 4.42 -10.75 14.62
N PRO A 131 4.44 -10.36 13.33
CA PRO A 131 5.52 -10.75 12.41
C PRO A 131 6.91 -10.31 12.90
N LYS A 132 7.89 -11.23 12.90
CA LYS A 132 9.27 -10.99 13.38
C LYS A 132 9.89 -9.67 12.90
N ARG A 133 9.73 -9.35 11.59
CA ARG A 133 10.25 -8.11 10.97
C ARG A 133 9.63 -6.81 11.50
N ARG A 134 8.60 -6.88 12.35
CA ARG A 134 7.86 -5.75 12.91
C ARG A 134 8.02 -5.60 14.42
N GLN A 135 8.67 -6.57 15.06
CA GLN A 135 8.89 -6.61 16.50
C GLN A 135 9.84 -5.51 16.97
N GLY A 136 9.75 -5.13 18.25
CA GLY A 136 10.62 -4.11 18.86
C GLY A 136 10.32 -2.64 18.50
N VAL A 137 9.36 -2.37 17.60
CA VAL A 137 8.91 -1.00 17.28
C VAL A 137 7.44 -0.84 17.63
N TYR A 138 7.07 0.21 18.36
CA TYR A 138 5.75 0.41 18.94
C TYR A 138 5.12 1.74 18.49
N LEU A 139 3.86 1.97 18.86
CA LEU A 139 3.15 3.22 18.59
C LEU A 139 3.71 4.38 19.43
N SER A 140 3.69 5.57 18.85
CA SER A 140 4.15 6.80 19.49
C SER A 140 3.12 7.28 20.53
N VAL A 141 3.47 7.18 21.81
CA VAL A 141 2.58 7.59 22.92
C VAL A 141 2.44 9.11 23.06
N THR A 142 3.33 9.86 22.42
CA THR A 142 3.32 11.33 22.40
C THR A 142 2.51 11.90 21.23
N GLU A 143 2.07 11.05 20.28
CA GLU A 143 1.16 11.46 19.21
C GLU A 143 -0.28 11.45 19.73
N PRO A 144 -0.94 12.61 19.86
CA PRO A 144 -2.30 12.67 20.37
C PRO A 144 -3.36 12.41 19.29
N PHE A 145 -2.95 12.21 18.03
CA PHE A 145 -3.87 12.04 16.90
C PHE A 145 -3.78 10.66 16.24
N GLY A 146 -4.88 10.26 15.62
CA GLY A 146 -4.96 9.16 14.68
C GLY A 146 -5.49 9.65 13.32
N LEU A 147 -5.50 8.75 12.34
CA LEU A 147 -6.18 8.97 11.08
C LEU A 147 -7.29 7.93 10.91
N LEU A 148 -8.53 8.37 10.71
CA LEU A 148 -9.58 7.49 10.18
C LEU A 148 -9.40 7.41 8.68
N ILE A 149 -9.17 6.21 8.15
CA ILE A 149 -8.92 5.98 6.73
C ILE A 149 -10.01 5.14 6.09
N THR A 150 -10.24 5.28 4.78
CA THR A 150 -11.20 4.43 4.05
C THR A 150 -10.87 2.94 4.18
N ASP A 151 -11.87 2.12 4.53
CA ASP A 151 -11.75 0.67 4.62
C ASP A 151 -11.87 0.01 3.23
N MET A 152 -10.73 -0.39 2.67
CA MET A 152 -10.66 -1.17 1.42
C MET A 152 -10.58 -2.69 1.64
N THR A 153 -10.83 -3.18 2.86
CA THR A 153 -10.88 -4.61 3.18
C THR A 153 -12.20 -5.25 2.70
N PRO A 154 -12.28 -6.60 2.62
CA PRO A 154 -13.51 -7.27 2.22
C PRO A 154 -14.57 -7.33 3.34
N PHE A 155 -14.35 -6.72 4.51
CA PHE A 155 -15.25 -6.91 5.67
C PHE A 155 -16.72 -6.55 5.42
N GLY A 156 -16.99 -5.45 4.70
CA GLY A 156 -18.36 -5.06 4.32
C GLY A 156 -18.93 -5.77 3.09
N ASN A 157 -18.11 -6.58 2.41
CA ASN A 157 -18.50 -7.36 1.24
C ASN A 157 -17.59 -8.60 1.16
N PRO A 158 -17.89 -9.66 1.94
CA PRO A 158 -16.98 -10.82 2.10
C PRO A 158 -16.66 -11.54 0.79
N ASP A 159 -17.54 -11.42 -0.20
CA ASP A 159 -17.37 -11.98 -1.55
C ASP A 159 -16.53 -11.12 -2.49
N ALA A 160 -16.17 -9.89 -2.07
CA ALA A 160 -15.33 -9.02 -2.89
C ALA A 160 -13.88 -9.51 -2.92
N ILE A 161 -13.30 -9.45 -4.12
CA ILE A 161 -11.87 -9.67 -4.34
C ILE A 161 -11.15 -8.34 -4.13
N VAL A 162 -10.11 -8.34 -3.30
CA VAL A 162 -9.26 -7.16 -3.07
C VAL A 162 -7.88 -7.41 -3.64
N ALA A 163 -7.53 -6.67 -4.69
CA ALA A 163 -6.19 -6.66 -5.28
C ALA A 163 -5.40 -5.46 -4.75
N GLU A 164 -4.10 -5.66 -4.52
CA GLU A 164 -3.19 -4.60 -4.08
C GLU A 164 -1.92 -4.61 -4.94
N LEU A 165 -1.52 -3.42 -5.42
CA LEU A 165 -0.27 -3.23 -6.14
C LEU A 165 0.34 -1.86 -5.89
N LYS A 166 1.65 -1.74 -6.07
CA LYS A 166 2.31 -0.43 -6.18
C LYS A 166 2.56 -0.14 -7.66
N PRO A 167 1.96 0.90 -8.25
CA PRO A 167 2.09 1.18 -9.69
C PRO A 167 3.53 1.53 -10.09
N LYS A 168 4.33 2.07 -9.15
CA LYS A 168 5.71 2.50 -9.35
C LYS A 168 5.83 3.60 -10.42
N TRP A 169 6.84 3.51 -11.28
CA TRP A 169 7.16 4.51 -12.29
C TRP A 169 6.44 4.15 -13.58
N LEU A 170 5.29 4.79 -13.84
CA LEU A 170 4.44 4.51 -15.00
C LEU A 170 5.01 5.06 -16.32
N LEU A 171 6.13 5.77 -16.24
CA LEU A 171 6.93 6.25 -17.35
C LEU A 171 8.42 6.10 -17.03
N GLN A 172 9.26 6.15 -18.06
CA GLN A 172 10.70 6.05 -17.89
C GLN A 172 11.26 7.21 -17.04
N SER A 173 12.34 6.94 -16.30
CA SER A 173 13.10 7.98 -15.60
C SER A 173 13.56 9.05 -16.59
N PRO A 174 13.40 10.36 -16.27
CA PRO A 174 13.87 11.43 -17.15
C PRO A 174 15.41 11.45 -17.32
N THR A 175 16.14 10.74 -16.46
CA THR A 175 17.60 10.65 -16.47
C THR A 175 18.10 9.26 -16.86
N ALA A 176 17.22 8.37 -17.32
CA ALA A 176 17.66 7.11 -17.91
C ALA A 176 18.43 7.37 -19.22
N PRO A 177 19.44 6.55 -19.58
CA PRO A 177 20.11 6.64 -20.87
C PRO A 177 19.13 6.52 -22.04
N ALA A 178 19.37 7.25 -23.14
CA ALA A 178 18.49 7.26 -24.32
C ALA A 178 18.32 5.86 -24.95
N ASN A 179 19.34 5.01 -24.85
CA ASN A 179 19.35 3.62 -25.32
C ASN A 179 18.96 2.60 -24.23
N ALA A 180 18.27 3.03 -23.17
CA ALA A 180 17.84 2.15 -22.09
C ALA A 180 16.93 1.01 -22.60
N ARG A 181 17.30 -0.23 -22.26
CA ARG A 181 16.51 -1.45 -22.54
C ARG A 181 15.57 -1.81 -21.38
N ARG A 182 15.73 -1.18 -20.22
CA ARG A 182 14.87 -1.38 -19.05
C ARG A 182 14.30 -0.05 -18.55
N CYS A 183 13.07 -0.07 -18.04
CA CYS A 183 12.54 1.04 -17.25
C CYS A 183 13.23 1.07 -15.89
N ARG A 184 13.19 2.21 -15.19
CA ARG A 184 13.82 2.36 -13.87
C ARG A 184 13.47 1.24 -12.89
N THR A 185 12.20 0.86 -12.80
CA THR A 185 11.75 -0.18 -11.87
C THR A 185 12.30 -1.56 -12.25
N CYS A 186 12.36 -1.89 -13.54
CA CYS A 186 12.94 -3.15 -13.99
C CYS A 186 14.47 -3.18 -13.84
N ALA A 187 15.16 -2.05 -14.07
CA ALA A 187 16.59 -1.92 -13.82
C ALA A 187 16.91 -2.10 -12.32
N LEU A 188 16.14 -1.46 -11.44
CA LEU A 188 16.26 -1.62 -9.99
C LEU A 188 15.99 -3.05 -9.52
N ARG A 189 14.97 -3.71 -10.08
CA ARG A 189 14.67 -5.10 -9.76
C ARG A 189 15.83 -6.02 -10.17
N GLU A 190 16.37 -5.84 -11.36
CA GLU A 190 17.51 -6.64 -11.82
C GLU A 190 18.76 -6.43 -10.95
N MET A 191 19.06 -5.18 -10.59
CA MET A 191 20.15 -4.86 -9.66
C MET A 191 19.99 -5.63 -8.33
N LYS A 192 18.79 -5.60 -7.75
CA LYS A 192 18.49 -6.32 -6.49
C LYS A 192 18.53 -7.84 -6.65
N ASN A 193 18.05 -8.37 -7.77
CA ASN A 193 18.07 -9.82 -8.04
C ASN A 193 19.50 -10.32 -8.23
N HIS A 194 20.36 -9.52 -8.87
CA HIS A 194 21.79 -9.83 -8.95
C HIS A 194 22.43 -9.88 -7.55
N GLU A 195 22.17 -8.90 -6.70
CA GLU A 195 22.64 -8.91 -5.30
C GLU A 195 22.08 -10.10 -4.52
N ALA A 196 20.80 -10.45 -4.74
CA ALA A 196 20.16 -11.60 -4.12
C ALA A 196 20.84 -12.92 -4.54
N ARG A 197 21.13 -13.10 -5.84
CA ARG A 197 21.88 -14.24 -6.36
C ARG A 197 23.24 -14.40 -5.71
N LEU A 198 24.01 -13.32 -5.63
CA LEU A 198 25.32 -13.33 -4.97
C LEU A 198 25.21 -13.69 -3.48
N ALA A 199 24.10 -13.32 -2.84
CA ALA A 199 23.83 -13.63 -1.44
C ALA A 199 23.07 -14.96 -1.22
N GLY A 200 22.84 -15.77 -2.25
CA GLY A 200 22.06 -17.03 -2.15
C GLY A 200 20.59 -16.82 -1.74
N LYS A 201 20.03 -15.64 -1.99
CA LYS A 201 18.65 -15.26 -1.63
C LYS A 201 17.71 -15.42 -2.83
N PRO A 202 16.41 -15.67 -2.60
CA PRO A 202 15.43 -15.78 -3.68
C PRO A 202 15.29 -14.46 -4.44
N GLU A 203 15.11 -14.56 -5.75
CA GLU A 203 14.85 -13.43 -6.62
C GLU A 203 13.41 -12.93 -6.51
N ASP A 204 13.23 -11.63 -6.73
CA ASP A 204 11.92 -11.01 -6.82
C ASP A 204 11.40 -11.00 -8.26
N ARG A 205 10.16 -11.44 -8.45
CA ARG A 205 9.44 -11.36 -9.73
C ARG A 205 8.27 -10.40 -9.60
N SER A 206 8.14 -9.50 -10.57
CA SER A 206 7.08 -8.50 -10.59
C SER A 206 6.89 -7.94 -11.99
N PHE A 207 5.76 -7.26 -12.23
CA PHE A 207 5.43 -6.69 -13.53
C PHE A 207 6.35 -5.53 -13.95
N CYS A 208 6.30 -5.17 -15.23
CA CYS A 208 6.84 -3.91 -15.72
C CYS A 208 5.82 -2.79 -15.53
N PRO A 209 6.09 -1.71 -14.78
CA PRO A 209 5.14 -0.61 -14.58
C PRO A 209 4.62 0.05 -15.86
N LEU A 210 5.42 0.07 -16.92
CA LEU A 210 5.04 0.65 -18.21
C LEU A 210 3.92 -0.16 -18.91
N ASP A 211 3.69 -1.40 -18.49
CA ASP A 211 2.62 -2.22 -19.02
C ASP A 211 1.24 -1.79 -18.47
N LEU A 212 1.16 -1.23 -17.25
CA LEU A 212 -0.10 -0.82 -16.63
C LEU A 212 -0.86 0.28 -17.40
N PRO A 213 -0.21 1.38 -17.83
CA PRO A 213 -0.90 2.43 -18.58
C PRO A 213 -0.93 2.16 -20.09
N SER A 214 -0.50 0.99 -20.55
CA SER A 214 -0.40 0.67 -21.98
C SER A 214 -1.78 0.68 -22.65
N ASP A 215 -1.78 1.14 -23.90
CA ASP A 215 -2.90 1.07 -24.83
C ASP A 215 -3.19 -0.35 -25.36
N LYS A 216 -2.31 -1.33 -25.09
CA LYS A 216 -2.47 -2.74 -25.48
C LYS A 216 -2.94 -3.57 -24.29
N PHE A 217 -4.11 -4.21 -24.44
CA PHE A 217 -4.70 -5.06 -23.40
C PHE A 217 -3.73 -6.15 -22.91
N GLU A 218 -3.02 -6.80 -23.83
CA GLU A 218 -2.05 -7.85 -23.51
C GLU A 218 -0.91 -7.41 -22.57
N ASN A 219 -0.53 -6.14 -22.64
CA ASN A 219 0.45 -5.59 -21.72
C ASN A 219 -0.13 -5.50 -20.31
N VAL A 220 -1.34 -4.94 -20.18
CA VAL A 220 -2.05 -4.86 -18.90
C VAL A 220 -2.29 -6.26 -18.33
N LEU A 221 -2.76 -7.21 -19.16
CA LEU A 221 -2.96 -8.61 -18.77
C LEU A 221 -1.69 -9.26 -18.22
N ARG A 222 -0.54 -9.03 -18.87
CA ARG A 222 0.75 -9.50 -18.37
C ARG A 222 1.10 -8.87 -17.02
N ALA A 223 0.86 -7.57 -16.85
CA ALA A 223 1.18 -6.88 -15.60
C ALA A 223 0.38 -7.42 -14.42
N VAL A 224 -0.91 -7.66 -14.62
CA VAL A 224 -1.80 -8.08 -13.54
C VAL A 224 -1.55 -9.51 -13.05
N ARG A 225 -0.85 -10.36 -13.83
CA ARG A 225 -0.42 -11.70 -13.38
C ARG A 225 0.48 -11.69 -12.15
N PHE A 226 1.12 -10.55 -11.87
CA PHE A 226 2.00 -10.37 -10.71
C PHE A 226 1.31 -9.64 -9.54
N VAL A 227 0.04 -9.28 -9.69
CA VAL A 227 -0.72 -8.55 -8.66
C VAL A 227 -1.23 -9.54 -7.61
N LYS A 228 -1.07 -9.18 -6.34
CA LYS A 228 -1.50 -10.03 -5.23
C LYS A 228 -2.98 -9.82 -4.94
N GLY A 229 -3.61 -10.84 -4.38
CA GLY A 229 -4.99 -10.76 -3.87
C GLY A 229 -6.08 -11.01 -4.93
N CYS A 230 -5.73 -11.18 -6.20
CA CYS A 230 -6.67 -11.51 -7.27
C CYS A 230 -6.17 -12.70 -8.09
N LYS A 231 -6.99 -13.75 -8.20
CA LYS A 231 -6.70 -14.90 -9.08
C LYS A 231 -7.29 -14.73 -10.49
N ASP A 232 -8.36 -13.95 -10.61
CA ASP A 232 -8.99 -13.63 -11.89
C ASP A 232 -8.26 -12.47 -12.57
N HIS A 233 -7.10 -12.80 -13.13
CA HIS A 233 -6.26 -11.83 -13.86
C HIS A 233 -6.97 -11.27 -15.10
N GLY A 234 -7.88 -12.02 -15.73
CA GLY A 234 -8.62 -11.56 -16.91
C GLY A 234 -9.58 -10.43 -16.56
N ARG A 235 -10.36 -10.59 -15.49
CA ARG A 235 -11.23 -9.54 -14.96
C ARG A 235 -10.43 -8.33 -14.46
N LEU A 236 -9.35 -8.56 -13.71
CA LEU A 236 -8.50 -7.47 -13.24
C LEU A 236 -7.87 -6.68 -14.40
N ALA A 237 -7.45 -7.35 -15.48
CA ALA A 237 -6.97 -6.69 -16.69
C ALA A 237 -8.06 -5.84 -17.35
N ARG A 238 -9.29 -6.35 -17.48
CA ARG A 238 -10.44 -5.59 -18.02
C ARG A 238 -10.71 -4.32 -17.22
N VAL A 239 -10.66 -4.41 -15.88
CA VAL A 239 -10.84 -3.28 -14.96
C VAL A 239 -9.75 -2.22 -15.12
N LEU A 240 -8.49 -2.64 -15.28
CA LEU A 240 -7.34 -1.72 -15.34
C LEU A 240 -7.04 -1.19 -16.74
N TYR A 241 -7.50 -1.87 -17.80
CA TYR A 241 -7.26 -1.45 -19.17
C TYR A 241 -7.89 -0.09 -19.44
N ARG A 242 -7.07 0.90 -19.82
CA ARG A 242 -7.46 2.30 -20.01
C ARG A 242 -8.15 2.94 -18.80
N ASN A 243 -7.88 2.44 -17.59
CA ASN A 243 -8.48 2.97 -16.38
C ASN A 243 -8.06 4.44 -16.12
N ASN A 244 -9.05 5.32 -15.90
CA ASN A 244 -8.85 6.76 -15.73
C ASN A 244 -7.95 7.10 -14.52
N THR A 245 -8.05 6.36 -13.43
CA THR A 245 -7.26 6.60 -12.20
C THR A 245 -5.78 6.28 -12.42
N VAL A 246 -5.46 5.21 -13.17
CA VAL A 246 -4.09 4.92 -13.62
C VAL A 246 -3.56 6.01 -14.56
N GLN A 247 -4.37 6.46 -15.52
CA GLN A 247 -3.99 7.51 -16.47
C GLN A 247 -3.79 8.88 -15.79
N LYS A 248 -4.59 9.20 -14.77
CA LYS A 248 -4.45 10.40 -13.94
C LYS A 248 -3.14 10.36 -13.15
N LEU A 249 -2.80 9.22 -12.54
CA LEU A 249 -1.50 9.06 -11.88
C LEU A 249 -0.34 9.22 -12.86
N LEU A 250 -0.42 8.61 -14.06
CA LEU A 250 0.59 8.79 -15.10
C LEU A 250 0.75 10.27 -15.49
N THR A 251 -0.35 11.00 -15.66
CA THR A 251 -0.35 12.43 -15.99
C THR A 251 0.38 13.23 -14.92
N HIS A 252 0.09 12.99 -13.64
CA HIS A 252 0.81 13.65 -12.56
C HIS A 252 2.30 13.27 -12.52
N GLN A 253 2.65 12.01 -12.78
CA GLN A 253 4.06 11.60 -12.87
C GLN A 253 4.81 12.23 -14.06
N LYS A 254 4.12 12.52 -15.19
CA LYS A 254 4.68 13.25 -16.35
C LYS A 254 5.03 14.69 -15.98
N VAL A 255 4.19 15.36 -15.20
CA VAL A 255 4.40 16.76 -14.77
C VAL A 255 5.45 16.85 -13.66
N LYS A 256 5.43 15.93 -12.69
CA LYS A 256 6.34 15.92 -11.53
C LYS A 256 7.64 15.20 -11.86
N ARG A 257 8.58 15.93 -12.49
CA ARG A 257 9.86 15.44 -13.04
C ARG A 257 11.08 15.67 -12.14
N ASP A 258 10.89 16.18 -10.92
CA ASP A 258 11.89 16.32 -9.85
C ASP A 258 12.29 14.95 -9.28
N VAL A 259 12.84 14.09 -10.14
CA VAL A 259 13.18 12.70 -9.84
C VAL A 259 14.41 12.24 -10.64
N GLY A 260 14.93 11.05 -10.32
CA GLY A 260 16.17 10.57 -10.93
C GLY A 260 17.33 11.47 -10.48
N LEU A 261 18.22 11.88 -11.39
CA LEU A 261 19.28 12.85 -11.07
C LEU A 261 18.76 14.29 -10.93
N ASN A 262 17.52 14.55 -11.38
CA ASN A 262 16.84 15.84 -11.20
C ASN A 262 16.03 15.87 -9.88
N GLY A 263 16.21 14.87 -9.02
CA GLY A 263 15.53 14.77 -7.74
C GLY A 263 15.97 15.81 -6.72
N PRO A 264 15.36 15.80 -5.51
CA PRO A 264 15.78 16.66 -4.42
C PRO A 264 17.29 16.53 -4.15
N PRO A 265 18.01 17.65 -3.89
CA PRO A 265 19.42 17.62 -3.54
C PRO A 265 19.69 16.69 -2.35
N ALA A 266 20.90 16.13 -2.29
CA ALA A 266 21.31 15.16 -1.28
C ALA A 266 20.99 15.57 0.17
N GLN A 267 21.18 16.85 0.49
CA GLN A 267 20.95 17.42 1.82
C GLN A 267 19.50 17.89 2.04
N SER A 268 18.63 17.73 1.05
CA SER A 268 17.25 18.20 1.13
C SER A 268 16.51 17.54 2.29
N ARG A 269 15.81 18.38 3.05
CA ARG A 269 14.88 17.95 4.11
C ARG A 269 13.42 18.08 3.67
N GLU A 270 13.21 18.59 2.46
CA GLU A 270 11.88 18.89 1.94
C GLU A 270 11.13 17.61 1.58
N LYS A 271 9.83 17.78 1.42
CA LYS A 271 8.91 16.73 0.99
C LYS A 271 8.88 16.68 -0.53
N SER A 272 8.95 15.49 -1.11
CA SER A 272 8.84 15.27 -2.55
C SER A 272 7.52 14.59 -2.90
N LEU A 273 6.62 15.36 -3.52
CA LEU A 273 5.40 14.84 -4.12
C LEU A 273 5.72 13.83 -5.24
N ALA A 274 6.74 14.10 -6.05
CA ALA A 274 7.09 13.24 -7.17
C ALA A 274 7.52 11.84 -6.73
N MET A 275 8.26 11.73 -5.62
CA MET A 275 8.61 10.46 -5.02
C MET A 275 7.41 9.79 -4.33
N THR A 276 6.48 10.55 -3.76
CA THR A 276 5.22 10.02 -3.22
C THR A 276 4.36 9.34 -4.28
N LEU A 277 4.12 10.01 -5.42
CA LEU A 277 3.30 9.47 -6.51
C LEU A 277 3.90 8.21 -7.16
N ARG A 278 5.19 7.93 -6.94
CA ARG A 278 5.89 6.74 -7.44
C ARG A 278 6.03 5.62 -6.41
N ASP A 279 5.60 5.84 -5.17
CA ASP A 279 5.62 4.84 -4.10
C ASP A 279 4.28 4.69 -3.37
N CYS A 280 3.20 5.25 -3.92
CA CYS A 280 1.84 5.00 -3.50
C CYS A 280 1.42 3.55 -3.78
N THR A 281 0.32 3.15 -3.15
CA THR A 281 -0.29 1.82 -3.29
C THR A 281 -1.69 1.99 -3.87
N MET A 282 -2.04 1.15 -4.84
CA MET A 282 -3.36 1.09 -5.44
C MET A 282 -4.10 -0.13 -4.88
N PHE A 283 -5.29 0.11 -4.35
CA PHE A 283 -6.23 -0.90 -3.86
C PHE A 283 -7.40 -0.99 -4.82
N ILE A 284 -7.75 -2.21 -5.22
CA ILE A 284 -8.79 -2.50 -6.20
C ILE A 284 -9.75 -3.49 -5.56
N LYS A 285 -10.96 -3.05 -5.24
CA LYS A 285 -11.99 -3.87 -4.61
C LYS A 285 -13.07 -4.18 -5.64
N MET A 286 -13.12 -5.43 -6.08
CA MET A 286 -14.03 -5.94 -7.10
C MET A 286 -15.12 -6.79 -6.43
N PRO A 287 -16.38 -6.36 -6.42
CA PRO A 287 -17.50 -7.19 -5.95
C PRO A 287 -17.60 -8.49 -6.75
N ARG A 288 -18.19 -9.55 -6.19
CA ARG A 288 -18.43 -10.80 -6.95
C ARG A 288 -19.31 -10.54 -8.17
N ASP A 289 -20.41 -9.83 -7.98
CA ASP A 289 -21.29 -9.36 -9.05
C ASP A 289 -20.55 -8.34 -9.95
N GLU A 290 -20.41 -8.66 -11.24
CA GLU A 290 -19.73 -7.79 -12.21
C GLU A 290 -20.54 -6.53 -12.56
N SER A 291 -21.84 -6.48 -12.25
CA SER A 291 -22.66 -5.29 -12.45
C SER A 291 -22.46 -4.22 -11.35
N SER A 292 -21.98 -4.65 -10.19
CA SER A 292 -21.65 -3.76 -9.08
C SER A 292 -20.36 -2.97 -9.35
N PRO A 293 -20.26 -1.69 -8.95
CA PRO A 293 -19.11 -0.84 -9.25
C PRO A 293 -17.83 -1.34 -8.56
N VAL A 294 -16.72 -1.27 -9.28
CA VAL A 294 -15.38 -1.55 -8.75
C VAL A 294 -14.81 -0.29 -8.10
N GLU A 295 -14.32 -0.40 -6.87
CA GLU A 295 -13.63 0.70 -6.19
C GLU A 295 -12.12 0.62 -6.44
N ILE A 296 -11.51 1.71 -6.91
CA ILE A 296 -10.06 1.82 -7.14
C ILE A 296 -9.55 3.04 -6.40
N ARG A 297 -8.70 2.83 -5.40
CA ARG A 297 -8.24 3.89 -4.50
C ARG A 297 -6.73 3.87 -4.30
N PHE A 298 -6.10 5.05 -4.29
CA PHE A 298 -4.71 5.20 -3.90
C PHE A 298 -4.56 5.45 -2.39
N GLY A 299 -3.69 4.68 -1.76
CA GLY A 299 -3.19 4.88 -0.40
C GLY A 299 -1.68 5.08 -0.36
N ASP A 300 -1.11 5.12 0.86
CA ASP A 300 0.32 5.37 1.11
C ASP A 300 0.84 6.71 0.53
N LEU A 301 -0.01 7.74 0.57
CA LEU A 301 0.25 9.07 0.01
C LEU A 301 0.82 10.08 1.01
N ASP A 302 1.35 9.62 2.14
CA ASP A 302 2.18 10.47 2.99
C ASP A 302 3.35 11.03 2.15
N LEU A 303 3.53 12.35 2.20
CA LEU A 303 4.60 12.99 1.46
C LEU A 303 5.97 12.44 1.89
N LYS A 304 6.76 11.94 0.93
CA LYS A 304 8.09 11.38 1.20
C LYS A 304 9.04 12.54 1.50
N THR A 305 9.72 12.48 2.64
CA THR A 305 10.77 13.45 2.99
C THR A 305 12.13 13.00 2.45
N GLY A 306 12.94 13.96 2.00
CA GLY A 306 14.36 13.79 1.71
C GLY A 306 15.25 13.64 2.96
N ALA A 307 14.72 14.00 4.14
CA ALA A 307 15.44 13.97 5.40
C ALA A 307 15.92 12.56 5.80
N GLY A 308 16.92 12.50 6.69
CA GLY A 308 17.51 11.25 7.17
C GLY A 308 18.29 10.49 6.10
N GLY A 309 18.89 11.21 5.14
CA GLY A 309 19.69 10.64 4.05
C GLY A 309 18.86 10.04 2.90
N LYS A 310 17.53 10.21 2.90
CA LYS A 310 16.67 9.64 1.85
C LYS A 310 16.87 10.29 0.49
N ALA A 311 17.08 11.61 0.43
CA ALA A 311 17.34 12.31 -0.82
C ALA A 311 18.66 11.83 -1.45
N GLN A 312 19.74 11.79 -0.65
CA GLN A 312 21.02 11.20 -1.05
C GLN A 312 20.85 9.75 -1.54
N TYR A 313 20.12 8.91 -0.80
CA TYR A 313 19.83 7.54 -1.21
C TYR A 313 19.13 7.45 -2.58
N TRP A 314 18.15 8.32 -2.86
CA TRP A 314 17.48 8.32 -4.16
C TRP A 314 18.41 8.71 -5.31
N LEU A 315 19.27 9.71 -5.09
CA LEU A 315 20.27 10.15 -6.07
C LEU A 315 21.31 9.07 -6.33
N ASP A 316 21.88 8.47 -5.28
CA ASP A 316 22.89 7.42 -5.41
C ASP A 316 22.33 6.18 -6.08
N LEU A 317 21.08 5.83 -5.78
CA LEU A 317 20.40 4.75 -6.45
C LEU A 317 20.27 5.02 -7.95
N GLU A 318 19.88 6.23 -8.36
CA GLU A 318 19.79 6.57 -9.78
C GLU A 318 21.17 6.57 -10.45
N LYS A 319 22.18 7.18 -9.82
CA LYS A 319 23.57 7.17 -10.32
C LYS A 319 24.05 5.74 -10.56
N ARG A 320 23.82 4.85 -9.59
CA ARG A 320 24.21 3.43 -9.67
C ARG A 320 23.48 2.69 -10.80
N LEU A 321 22.19 2.93 -10.98
CA LEU A 321 21.42 2.33 -12.09
C LEU A 321 21.99 2.71 -13.47
N ILE A 322 22.52 3.94 -13.58
CA ILE A 322 23.12 4.47 -14.80
C ILE A 322 24.56 3.95 -14.96
N SER A 323 25.43 4.21 -13.98
CA SER A 323 26.87 3.94 -14.07
C SER A 323 27.21 2.46 -14.16
N GLU A 324 26.43 1.59 -13.52
CA GLU A 324 26.62 0.14 -13.58
C GLU A 324 25.85 -0.53 -14.73
N GLY A 325 25.23 0.22 -15.65
CA GLY A 325 24.63 -0.32 -16.87
C GLY A 325 23.31 -1.09 -16.69
N TRP A 326 22.65 -0.97 -15.53
CA TRP A 326 21.41 -1.71 -15.23
C TRP A 326 20.26 -1.38 -16.19
N TYR A 327 20.20 -0.12 -16.65
CA TYR A 327 19.28 0.32 -17.70
C TYR A 327 19.53 -0.34 -19.05
N LEU A 328 20.79 -0.67 -19.38
CA LEU A 328 21.20 -1.16 -20.70
C LEU A 328 21.04 -2.68 -20.85
N GLY A 329 20.85 -3.42 -19.76
CA GLY A 329 20.96 -4.88 -19.82
C GLY A 329 22.38 -5.41 -19.65
N ALA A 330 23.35 -4.53 -19.42
CA ALA A 330 24.77 -4.85 -19.52
C ALA A 330 25.35 -5.36 -18.20
N LYS A 331 25.05 -6.63 -17.85
CA LYS A 331 25.82 -7.48 -16.92
C LYS A 331 25.41 -8.93 -17.18
N ASN A 332 26.12 -9.67 -18.04
CA ASN A 332 26.16 -11.15 -18.23
C ASN A 332 24.92 -12.02 -17.86
N ASN A 333 23.71 -11.47 -17.86
CA ASN A 333 22.48 -12.15 -17.51
C ASN A 333 21.63 -12.19 -18.77
N SER A 334 21.79 -13.27 -19.52
CA SER A 334 21.01 -13.64 -20.71
C SER A 334 19.54 -13.92 -20.42
N HIS A 335 19.03 -13.55 -19.24
CA HIS A 335 17.61 -13.72 -18.92
C HIS A 335 16.79 -12.65 -19.64
N PRO A 336 15.78 -13.05 -20.44
CA PRO A 336 14.85 -12.12 -21.06
C PRO A 336 14.20 -11.26 -19.98
N SER A 337 14.30 -9.93 -20.08
CA SER A 337 13.58 -9.07 -19.16
C SER A 337 12.17 -8.85 -19.72
N GLU A 338 11.16 -9.08 -18.91
CA GLU A 338 9.78 -8.71 -19.25
C GLU A 338 9.54 -7.18 -19.23
N CYS A 339 10.57 -6.34 -19.37
CA CYS A 339 10.46 -4.88 -19.34
C CYS A 339 10.04 -4.26 -20.69
N ALA A 340 8.97 -3.44 -20.73
CA ALA A 340 8.32 -2.89 -21.93
C ALA A 340 9.23 -2.27 -22.99
N LEU A 341 10.44 -1.88 -22.62
CA LEU A 341 11.44 -1.28 -23.50
C LEU A 341 12.32 -2.30 -24.23
N GLN A 342 12.29 -3.59 -23.86
CA GLN A 342 12.87 -4.66 -24.66
C GLN A 342 11.85 -5.01 -25.75
N GLY A 343 12.30 -5.03 -27.02
CA GLY A 343 11.54 -5.07 -28.29
C GLY A 343 10.40 -6.12 -28.40
N PRO A 344 10.26 -6.88 -29.50
CA PRO A 344 9.21 -7.90 -29.58
C PRO A 344 9.43 -8.94 -28.47
N ARG A 345 8.54 -8.93 -27.47
CA ARG A 345 8.60 -9.82 -26.32
C ARG A 345 8.10 -11.18 -26.77
N GLY A 346 8.89 -12.23 -26.61
CA GLY A 346 8.43 -13.59 -26.89
C GLY A 346 7.15 -13.88 -26.10
N HIS A 347 6.15 -14.42 -26.78
CA HIS A 347 4.96 -14.96 -26.13
C HIS A 347 5.42 -16.04 -25.15
N LEU A 348 5.41 -15.75 -23.85
CA LEU A 348 5.47 -16.79 -22.84
C LEU A 348 4.20 -17.62 -23.02
N GLN A 349 4.33 -18.77 -23.67
CA GLN A 349 3.28 -19.78 -23.72
C GLN A 349 2.85 -20.06 -22.28
N PRO A 350 1.53 -20.10 -22.00
CA PRO A 350 1.06 -20.51 -20.69
C PRO A 350 1.53 -21.95 -20.46
N SER A 351 2.27 -22.15 -19.37
CA SER A 351 2.53 -23.49 -18.84
C SER A 351 1.17 -24.10 -18.48
N ILE A 352 0.89 -25.25 -19.09
CA ILE A 352 -0.32 -26.07 -18.88
C ILE A 352 -0.40 -26.51 -17.41
#